data_AF-A0A3C1F2C8-F1
#
_entry.id   AF-A0A3C1F2C8-F1
#
_cell.length_a   1.000
_cell.length_b   1.000
_cell.length_c   1.000
_cell.angle_alpha   90.00
_cell.angle_beta   90.00
_cell.angle_gamma   90.00
#
_symmetry.space_group_name_H-M   'P 1'
#
loop_
_entity.id
_entity.type
_entity.pdbx_description
1 polymer ?
#
loop_
_entity_poly.entity_id
_entity_poly.type
_entity_poly.pdbx_seq_one_letter_code
_entity_poly.pdbx_strand_id
1 'polypeptide(L)'
;MGQATRWLPWALCVMVGALVGVGTYTFRYAEGLSYLSNNPKACMNCHVMREHYDSWARSSHQTGATCNDCHVPHAFPEKYLVKMDNGWNHSK
;
A
#
# COMPACT_ATOMS: atom_id res chain seq x y z
N MET A 1 -12.94 -38.42 23.65
CA MET A 1 -11.91 -37.76 22.82
C MET A 1 -12.32 -37.50 21.36
N GLY A 2 -13.39 -38.12 20.80
CA GLY A 2 -13.72 -37.98 19.37
C GLY A 2 -14.59 -36.79 18.94
N GLN A 3 -15.28 -36.08 19.86
CA GLN A 3 -16.12 -34.93 19.49
C GLN A 3 -15.32 -33.64 19.36
N ALA A 4 -14.36 -33.37 20.26
CA ALA A 4 -13.57 -32.13 20.23
C ALA A 4 -12.77 -31.97 18.92
N THR A 5 -12.23 -33.06 18.38
CA THR A 5 -11.48 -33.07 17.12
C THR A 5 -12.35 -32.82 15.88
N ARG A 6 -13.67 -33.08 15.95
CA ARG A 6 -14.62 -32.82 14.84
C ARG A 6 -14.91 -31.32 14.66
N TRP A 7 -14.82 -30.51 15.72
CA TRP A 7 -15.06 -29.07 15.67
C TRP A 7 -13.81 -28.25 15.34
N LEU A 8 -12.63 -28.81 15.60
CA LEU A 8 -11.35 -28.17 15.33
C LEU A 8 -11.20 -27.63 13.89
N PRO A 9 -11.52 -28.37 12.80
CA PRO A 9 -11.39 -27.82 11.44
C PRO A 9 -12.32 -26.63 11.19
N TRP A 10 -13.55 -26.65 11.72
CA TRP A 10 -14.49 -25.54 11.60
C TRP A 10 -14.02 -24.30 12.35
N ALA A 11 -13.53 -24.47 13.57
CA ALA A 11 -12.95 -23.38 14.35
C ALA A 11 -11.74 -22.77 13.63
N LEU A 12 -10.87 -23.59 13.03
CA LEU A 12 -9.74 -23.12 12.22
C LEU A 12 -10.21 -22.35 10.98
N CYS A 13 -11.20 -22.84 10.24
CA CYS A 13 -11.76 -22.14 9.08
C CYS A 13 -12.33 -20.77 9.47
N VAL A 14 -13.04 -20.67 10.59
CA VAL A 14 -13.58 -19.40 11.09
C VAL A 14 -12.46 -18.44 11.49
N MET A 15 -11.45 -18.91 12.22
CA MET A 15 -10.31 -18.06 12.62
C MET A 15 -9.52 -17.56 11.42
N VAL A 16 -9.20 -18.44 10.46
CA VAL A 16 -8.50 -18.05 9.22
C VAL A 16 -9.35 -17.10 8.40
N GLY A 17 -10.66 -17.37 8.26
CA GLY A 17 -11.58 -16.49 7.56
C GLY A 17 -11.68 -15.11 8.20
N ALA A 18 -11.72 -15.04 9.53
CA ALA A 18 -11.70 -13.77 10.27
C ALA A 18 -10.39 -13.02 10.08
N LEU A 19 -9.24 -13.69 10.18
CA LEU A 19 -7.92 -13.10 9.96
C LEU A 19 -7.76 -12.56 8.53
N VAL A 20 -8.15 -13.34 7.53
CA VAL A 20 -8.10 -12.93 6.13
C VAL A 20 -9.09 -11.79 5.86
N GLY A 21 -10.29 -11.85 6.43
CA GLY A 21 -11.31 -10.81 6.28
C GLY A 21 -10.86 -9.48 6.86
N VAL A 22 -10.42 -9.46 8.12
CA VAL A 22 -9.91 -8.26 8.79
C VAL A 22 -8.63 -7.77 8.12
N GLY A 23 -7.69 -8.66 7.80
CA GLY A 23 -6.44 -8.30 7.12
C GLY A 23 -6.68 -7.66 5.76
N THR A 24 -7.55 -8.25 4.94
CA THR A 24 -7.90 -7.72 3.61
C THR A 24 -8.64 -6.39 3.72
N TYR A 25 -9.59 -6.28 4.65
CA TYR A 25 -10.33 -5.03 4.88
C TYR A 25 -9.37 -3.90 5.28
N THR A 26 -8.52 -4.14 6.27
CA THR A 26 -7.52 -3.16 6.74
C THR A 26 -6.56 -2.77 5.63
N PHE A 27 -6.04 -3.74 4.89
CA PHE A 27 -5.12 -3.48 3.78
C PHE A 27 -5.75 -2.64 2.67
N ARG A 28 -7.03 -2.89 2.36
CA ARG A 28 -7.79 -2.06 1.39
C ARG A 28 -8.08 -0.67 1.92
N TYR A 29 -8.48 -0.57 3.19
CA TYR A 29 -8.78 0.70 3.84
C TYR A 29 -7.55 1.61 3.92
N ALA A 30 -6.38 1.05 4.19
CA ALA A 30 -5.11 1.75 4.22
C ALA A 30 -4.50 2.02 2.83
N GLU A 31 -5.24 1.76 1.75
CA GLU A 31 -4.75 1.88 0.37
C GLU A 31 -3.42 1.14 0.11
N GLY A 32 -3.21 -0.05 0.66
CA GLY A 32 -1.89 -0.71 0.68
C GLY A 32 -1.21 -0.89 -0.68
N LEU A 33 -1.96 -1.03 -1.78
CA LEU A 33 -1.42 -1.14 -3.15
C LEU A 33 -1.07 0.20 -3.80
N SER A 34 -1.51 1.34 -3.24
CA SER A 34 -1.25 2.68 -3.79
C SER A 34 0.25 2.97 -3.90
N TYR A 35 1.05 2.51 -2.94
CA TYR A 35 2.51 2.69 -2.89
C TYR A 35 3.27 1.96 -4.02
N LEU A 36 2.65 0.94 -4.63
CA LEU A 36 3.22 0.26 -5.80
C LEU A 36 2.86 0.97 -7.12
N SER A 37 1.87 1.87 -7.11
CA SER A 37 1.40 2.62 -8.27
C SER A 37 2.31 3.80 -8.64
N ASN A 38 2.18 4.33 -9.86
CA ASN A 38 2.79 5.61 -10.26
C ASN A 38 1.82 6.79 -10.18
N ASN A 39 0.64 6.60 -9.58
CA ASN A 39 -0.33 7.67 -9.39
C ASN A 39 0.23 8.72 -8.41
N PRO A 40 0.42 9.98 -8.82
CA PRO A 40 0.91 11.06 -7.95
C PRO A 40 0.07 11.27 -6.68
N LYS A 41 -1.23 10.91 -6.71
CA LYS A 41 -2.10 10.99 -5.53
C LYS A 41 -1.65 10.09 -4.38
N ALA A 42 -0.98 8.97 -4.68
CA ALA A 42 -0.46 8.09 -3.64
C ALA A 42 0.60 8.78 -2.77
N CYS A 43 1.33 9.77 -3.32
CA CYS A 43 2.32 10.52 -2.57
C CYS A 43 1.68 11.36 -1.46
N MET A 44 0.46 11.87 -1.66
CA MET A 44 -0.25 12.69 -0.67
C MET A 44 -1.16 11.89 0.27
N ASN A 45 -1.00 10.57 0.34
CA ASN A 45 -1.63 9.74 1.38
C ASN A 45 -1.13 10.14 2.77
N CYS A 46 0.07 10.70 2.85
CA CYS A 46 0.61 11.37 4.03
C CYS A 46 0.40 12.89 3.92
N HIS A 47 -0.07 13.53 4.99
CA HIS A 47 -0.34 14.97 4.98
C HIS A 47 0.90 15.83 4.69
N VAL A 48 2.10 15.39 5.13
CA VAL A 48 3.38 16.09 4.88
C VAL A 48 3.69 16.27 3.39
N MET A 49 3.14 15.40 2.55
CA MET A 49 3.37 15.44 1.10
C MET A 49 2.37 16.31 0.34
N ARG A 50 1.35 16.88 1.00
CA ARG A 50 0.31 17.68 0.33
C ARG A 50 0.87 18.92 -0.37
N GLU A 51 1.74 19.67 0.30
CA GLU A 51 2.34 20.87 -0.29
C GLU A 51 3.20 20.56 -1.52
N HIS A 52 3.91 19.42 -1.50
CA HIS A 52 4.69 18.93 -2.64
C HIS A 52 3.77 18.49 -3.79
N TYR A 53 2.67 17.80 -3.48
CA TYR A 53 1.66 17.43 -4.48
C TYR A 53 1.03 18.67 -5.12
N ASP A 54 0.62 19.66 -4.33
CA ASP A 54 0.03 20.90 -4.82
C ASP A 54 1.01 21.73 -5.65
N SER A 55 2.31 21.66 -5.32
CA SER A 55 3.36 22.30 -6.13
C SER A 55 3.55 21.59 -7.45
N TRP A 56 3.58 20.24 -7.46
CA TRP A 56 3.62 19.44 -8.69
C TRP A 56 2.41 19.72 -9.57
N ALA A 57 1.20 19.73 -9.00
CA ALA A 57 -0.07 19.96 -9.71
C ALA A 57 -0.16 21.37 -10.35
N ARG A 58 0.55 22.35 -9.82
CA ARG A 58 0.64 23.71 -10.40
C ARG A 58 1.85 23.89 -11.32
N SER A 59 2.72 22.89 -11.41
CA SER A 59 3.94 22.93 -12.24
C SER A 59 3.70 22.36 -13.63
N SER A 60 4.61 22.68 -14.55
CA SER A 60 4.64 22.07 -15.89
C SER A 60 4.87 20.56 -15.87
N HIS A 61 5.34 19.97 -14.76
CA HIS A 61 5.55 18.53 -14.70
C HIS A 61 4.24 17.74 -14.73
N GLN A 62 3.11 18.29 -14.26
CA GLN A 62 1.87 17.50 -14.23
C GLN A 62 1.39 17.09 -15.63
N THR A 63 1.86 17.75 -16.69
CA THR A 63 1.45 17.48 -18.07
C THR A 63 2.16 16.27 -18.68
N GLY A 64 3.27 15.80 -18.10
CA GLY A 64 4.09 14.75 -18.70
C GLY A 64 4.92 13.90 -17.75
N ALA A 65 4.90 14.17 -16.44
CA ALA A 65 5.67 13.43 -15.45
C ALA A 65 4.88 13.23 -14.14
N THR A 66 5.08 12.07 -13.54
CA THR A 66 4.64 11.72 -12.19
C THR A 66 5.78 11.92 -11.20
N CYS A 67 5.47 11.93 -9.90
CA CYS A 67 6.49 12.03 -8.84
C CYS A 67 7.58 10.95 -8.99
N ASN A 68 7.17 9.72 -9.34
CA ASN A 68 8.07 8.58 -9.43
C ASN A 68 9.00 8.64 -10.64
N ASP A 69 8.69 9.42 -11.66
CA ASP A 69 9.55 9.53 -12.85
C ASP A 69 10.88 10.23 -12.53
N CYS A 70 10.94 10.99 -11.43
CA CYS A 70 12.18 11.60 -10.95
C CYS A 70 12.67 11.03 -9.61
N HIS A 71 11.76 10.61 -8.72
CA HIS A 71 12.11 10.24 -7.34
C HIS A 71 12.30 8.73 -7.11
N VAL A 72 12.01 7.88 -8.09
CA VAL A 72 12.12 6.42 -7.95
C VAL A 72 12.91 5.84 -9.12
N PRO A 73 13.76 4.81 -8.91
CA PRO A 73 14.40 4.10 -10.00
C PRO A 73 13.39 3.61 -11.06
N HIS A 74 13.80 3.55 -12.32
CA HIS A 74 12.93 3.11 -13.42
C HIS A 74 13.01 1.62 -13.70
N ALA A 75 14.14 1.00 -13.38
CA ALA A 75 14.42 -0.40 -13.66
C ALA A 75 13.78 -1.35 -12.64
N PHE A 76 13.48 -2.56 -13.11
CA PHE A 76 13.16 -3.69 -12.26
C PHE A 76 14.46 -4.44 -11.92
N PRO A 77 14.65 -4.91 -10.67
CA PRO A 77 13.70 -4.90 -9.54
C PRO A 77 13.72 -3.64 -8.66
N GLU A 78 14.68 -2.75 -8.85
CA GLU A 78 15.03 -1.67 -7.92
C GLU A 78 13.84 -0.75 -7.62
N LYS A 79 13.05 -0.42 -8.66
CA LYS A 79 11.83 0.39 -8.54
C LYS A 79 10.89 -0.14 -7.47
N TYR A 80 10.66 -1.45 -7.45
CA TYR A 80 9.67 -2.06 -6.56
C TYR A 80 10.22 -2.24 -5.16
N LEU A 81 11.51 -2.55 -5.02
CA LEU A 81 12.15 -2.64 -3.71
C LEU A 81 12.11 -1.30 -2.97
N VAL A 82 12.48 -0.21 -3.65
CA VAL A 82 12.42 1.14 -3.07
C VAL A 82 11.00 1.55 -2.73
N LYS A 83 10.01 1.22 -3.58
CA LYS A 83 8.60 1.50 -3.29
C LYS A 83 8.07 0.73 -2.08
N MET A 84 8.47 -0.52 -1.91
CA MET A 84 8.10 -1.31 -0.74
C MET A 84 8.73 -0.73 0.53
N ASP A 85 10.01 -0.37 0.49
CA ASP A 85 10.70 0.22 1.65
C ASP A 85 10.11 1.59 2.03
N ASN A 86 9.92 2.48 1.06
CA ASN A 86 9.32 3.80 1.29
C ASN A 86 7.86 3.71 1.77
N GLY A 87 7.07 2.79 1.21
CA GLY A 87 5.68 2.57 1.63
C GLY A 87 5.57 1.97 3.03
N TRP A 88 6.53 1.12 3.43
CA TRP A 88 6.61 0.55 4.78
C TRP A 88 7.03 1.58 5.83
N ASN A 89 8.01 2.44 5.49
CA ASN A 89 8.58 3.45 6.40
C ASN A 89 7.79 4.77 6.45
N HIS A 90 6.48 4.71 6.20
CA HIS A 90 5.60 5.86 6.03
C HIS A 90 5.30 6.63 7.34
N SER A 91 5.43 6.03 8.52
CA SER A 91 5.11 6.69 9.80
C SER A 91 6.35 7.09 10.61
N LYS A 92 6.44 8.37 10.95
CA LYS A 92 6.98 8.85 12.22
C LYS A 92 5.94 9.73 12.88
#